data_AF-A0A3D1ACI0-F1
#
_entry.id   AF-A0A3D1ACI0-F1
#
_cell.length_a   1.000
_cell.length_b   1.000
_cell.length_c   1.000
_cell.angle_alpha   90.00
_cell.angle_beta   90.00
_cell.angle_gamma   90.00
#
_symmetry.space_group_name_H-M   'P 1'
#
loop_
_entity.id
_entity.type
_entity.pdbx_description
1 polymer ?
#
loop_
_entity_poly.entity_id
_entity_poly.type
_entity_poly.pdbx_seq_one_letter_code
_entity_poly.pdbx_strand_id
1 'polypeptide(L)'
;MTLFLFPDFIYICFLMMTMMDAFDKIIRKELSCLFKAIEHRMTPEDMKRIKAAYQLARRAHKPQIRKTGEPYIIHPIAVARIIGEELQLGVNPIMAAFLHDVVEDTPYTVEDIRKRFGDDVAFLVRVVTKEKKEHYEMSKQLDNFKQMLDSVQ
;
A
#
# COMPACT_ATOMS: atom_id res chain seq x y z
N MET A 1 -42.65 11.52 -18.71
CA MET A 1 -41.55 10.94 -17.89
C MET A 1 -40.31 11.77 -18.15
N THR A 2 -40.18 12.85 -17.37
CA THR A 2 -39.14 13.87 -17.54
C THR A 2 -37.83 13.34 -16.95
N LEU A 3 -36.81 13.15 -17.79
CA LEU A 3 -35.43 12.96 -17.33
C LEU A 3 -34.99 14.23 -16.61
N PHE A 4 -35.04 14.23 -15.28
CA PHE A 4 -34.23 15.14 -14.47
C PHE A 4 -32.79 14.60 -14.46
N LEU A 5 -32.02 14.92 -15.51
CA LEU A 5 -30.57 14.96 -15.38
C LEU A 5 -30.25 16.24 -14.60
N PHE A 6 -30.05 16.10 -13.30
CA PHE A 6 -29.61 17.21 -12.45
C PHE A 6 -28.27 17.75 -13.00
N PRO A 7 -28.19 19.03 -13.44
CA PRO A 7 -26.96 19.63 -13.95
C PRO A 7 -25.81 19.59 -12.93
N ASP A 8 -26.15 19.52 -11.63
CA ASP A 8 -25.19 19.33 -10.54
C ASP A 8 -24.44 18.01 -10.62
N PHE A 9 -25.06 16.93 -11.12
CA PHE A 9 -24.40 15.63 -11.21
C PHE A 9 -23.33 15.59 -12.32
N ILE A 10 -23.58 16.29 -13.43
CA ILE A 10 -22.60 16.45 -14.52
C ILE A 10 -21.42 17.30 -14.03
N TYR A 11 -21.69 18.38 -13.28
CA TYR A 11 -20.64 19.23 -12.74
C TYR A 11 -19.81 18.53 -11.66
N ILE A 12 -20.44 17.75 -10.78
CA ILE A 12 -19.77 16.90 -9.79
C ILE A 12 -18.92 15.83 -10.49
N CYS A 13 -19.44 15.18 -11.53
CA CYS A 13 -18.70 14.15 -12.28
C CYS A 13 -17.50 14.77 -13.04
N PHE A 14 -17.67 15.96 -13.60
CA PHE A 14 -16.58 16.73 -14.23
C PHE A 14 -15.52 17.18 -13.22
N LEU A 15 -15.94 17.69 -12.06
CA LEU A 15 -15.03 18.04 -10.96
C LEU A 15 -14.29 16.81 -10.42
N MET A 16 -14.98 15.67 -10.31
CA MET A 16 -14.39 14.41 -9.88
C MET A 16 -13.39 13.85 -10.91
N MET A 17 -13.69 13.93 -12.21
CA MET A 17 -12.77 13.57 -13.29
C MET A 17 -11.50 14.44 -13.27
N THR A 18 -11.67 15.77 -13.19
CA THR A 18 -10.53 16.70 -13.16
C THR A 18 -9.65 16.53 -11.91
N MET A 19 -10.24 16.23 -10.74
CA MET A 19 -9.45 15.91 -9.55
C MET A 19 -8.71 14.57 -9.68
N MET A 20 -9.33 13.54 -10.26
CA MET A 20 -8.66 12.26 -10.53
C MET A 20 -7.47 12.44 -11.49
N ASP A 21 -7.62 13.27 -12.51
CA ASP A 21 -6.54 13.59 -13.46
C ASP A 21 -5.36 14.32 -12.78
N ALA A 22 -5.65 15.20 -11.81
CA ALA A 22 -4.63 15.88 -11.04
C ALA A 22 -3.80 14.90 -10.19
N PHE A 23 -4.45 13.97 -9.49
CA PHE A 23 -3.74 12.95 -8.71
C PHE A 23 -2.96 11.98 -9.60
N ASP A 24 -3.50 11.59 -10.74
CA ASP A 24 -2.80 10.74 -11.70
C ASP A 24 -1.52 11.41 -12.22
N LYS A 25 -1.53 12.73 -12.40
CA LYS A 25 -0.34 13.52 -12.76
C LYS A 25 0.72 13.51 -11.65
N ILE A 26 0.30 13.66 -10.39
CA ILE A 26 1.19 13.59 -9.22
C ILE A 26 1.82 12.19 -9.14
N ILE A 27 0.99 11.13 -9.19
CA ILE A 27 1.45 9.74 -9.14
C ILE A 27 2.48 9.44 -10.24
N ARG A 28 2.22 9.88 -11.48
CA ARG A 28 3.15 9.68 -12.60
C ARG A 28 4.47 10.41 -12.37
N LYS A 29 4.42 11.63 -11.84
CA LYS A 29 5.63 12.41 -11.54
C LYS A 29 6.47 11.70 -10.47
N GLU A 30 5.86 11.32 -9.37
CA GLU A 30 6.54 10.64 -8.26
C GLU A 30 7.16 9.30 -8.69
N LEU A 31 6.42 8.51 -9.47
CA LEU A 31 6.91 7.24 -9.98
C LEU A 31 8.07 7.42 -10.97
N SER A 32 8.01 8.46 -11.81
CA SER A 32 9.09 8.81 -12.74
C SER A 32 10.36 9.20 -11.99
N CYS A 33 10.24 10.00 -10.92
CA CYS A 33 11.36 10.35 -10.06
C CYS A 33 12.00 9.12 -9.43
N LEU A 34 11.21 8.23 -8.81
CA LEU A 34 11.71 6.98 -8.25
C LEU A 34 12.42 6.11 -9.29
N PHE A 35 11.80 5.88 -10.46
CA PHE A 35 12.41 5.02 -11.48
C PHE A 35 13.71 5.59 -12.03
N LYS A 36 13.82 6.90 -12.23
CA LYS A 36 15.07 7.55 -12.61
C LYS A 36 16.15 7.41 -11.53
N ALA A 37 15.78 7.51 -10.25
CA ALA A 37 16.74 7.37 -9.15
C ALA A 37 17.36 5.96 -9.08
N ILE A 38 16.60 4.93 -9.47
CA ILE A 38 17.04 3.53 -9.35
C ILE A 38 17.46 2.87 -10.68
N GLU A 39 17.19 3.48 -11.85
CA GLU A 39 17.43 2.82 -13.14
C GLU A 39 18.90 2.45 -13.39
N HIS A 40 19.85 3.27 -12.93
CA HIS A 40 21.28 3.06 -13.16
C HIS A 40 21.89 1.92 -12.32
N ARG A 41 21.15 1.43 -11.32
CA ARG A 41 21.61 0.48 -10.30
C ARG A 41 20.82 -0.83 -10.31
N MET A 42 19.91 -0.98 -11.28
CA MET A 42 19.00 -2.12 -11.40
C MET A 42 19.11 -2.73 -12.79
N THR A 43 18.97 -4.06 -12.89
CA THR A 43 18.88 -4.72 -14.19
C THR A 43 17.52 -4.44 -14.85
N PRO A 44 17.38 -4.63 -16.17
CA PRO A 44 16.07 -4.54 -16.84
C PRO A 44 15.01 -5.47 -16.22
N GLU A 45 15.42 -6.65 -15.75
CA GLU A 45 14.52 -7.61 -15.10
C GLU A 45 14.10 -7.12 -13.71
N ASP A 46 15.01 -6.54 -12.93
CA ASP A 46 14.67 -5.91 -11.64
C ASP A 46 13.66 -4.78 -11.81
N MET A 47 13.87 -3.92 -12.81
CA MET A 47 12.93 -2.84 -13.13
C MET A 47 11.55 -3.38 -13.53
N LYS A 48 11.49 -4.51 -14.24
CA LYS A 48 10.24 -5.18 -14.59
C LYS A 48 9.53 -5.72 -13.35
N ARG A 49 10.26 -6.35 -12.43
CA ARG A 49 9.72 -6.87 -11.16
C ARG A 49 9.17 -5.74 -10.28
N ILE A 50 9.91 -4.63 -10.14
CA ILE A 50 9.46 -3.44 -9.39
C ILE A 50 8.18 -2.86 -10.00
N LYS A 51 8.12 -2.71 -11.32
CA LYS A 51 6.92 -2.23 -12.02
C LYS A 51 5.72 -3.15 -11.79
N ALA A 52 5.93 -4.47 -11.78
CA ALA A 52 4.87 -5.44 -11.50
C ALA A 52 4.36 -5.34 -10.06
N ALA A 53 5.24 -5.14 -9.07
CA ALA A 53 4.86 -4.91 -7.68
C ALA A 53 4.02 -3.63 -7.52
N TYR A 54 4.47 -2.52 -8.12
CA TYR A 54 3.70 -1.27 -8.17
C TYR A 54 2.31 -1.45 -8.81
N GLN A 55 2.22 -2.17 -9.94
CA GLN A 55 0.94 -2.42 -10.61
C GLN A 55 -0.01 -3.28 -9.76
N LEU A 56 0.52 -4.22 -8.96
CA LEU A 56 -0.29 -4.96 -8.01
C LEU A 56 -0.82 -4.02 -6.91
N ALA A 57 0.05 -3.23 -6.29
CA ALA A 57 -0.32 -2.28 -5.25
C ALA A 57 -1.37 -1.27 -5.72
N ARG A 58 -1.16 -0.66 -6.90
CA ARG A 58 -2.12 0.30 -7.50
C ARG A 58 -3.49 -0.34 -7.73
N ARG A 59 -3.54 -1.60 -8.15
CA ARG A 59 -4.80 -2.31 -8.38
C ARG A 59 -5.48 -2.69 -7.07
N ALA A 60 -4.72 -3.21 -6.11
CA ALA A 60 -5.23 -3.63 -4.81
C ALA A 60 -5.84 -2.46 -4.04
N HIS A 61 -5.17 -1.30 -4.03
CA HIS A 61 -5.61 -0.09 -3.34
C HIS A 61 -6.49 0.84 -4.20
N LYS A 62 -6.90 0.43 -5.42
CA LYS A 62 -7.77 1.25 -6.28
C LYS A 62 -9.06 1.75 -5.60
N PRO A 63 -9.79 0.95 -4.79
CA PRO A 63 -10.99 1.43 -4.12
C PRO A 63 -10.70 2.28 -2.86
N GLN A 64 -9.44 2.40 -2.44
CA GLN A 64 -9.08 3.01 -1.16
C GLN A 64 -8.67 4.47 -1.35
N ILE A 65 -9.41 5.35 -0.68
CA ILE A 65 -9.17 6.79 -0.64
C ILE A 65 -8.88 7.18 0.81
N ARG A 66 -7.85 8.00 1.02
CA ARG A 66 -7.53 8.52 2.36
C ARG A 66 -8.60 9.53 2.82
N LYS A 67 -8.66 9.80 4.12
CA LYS A 67 -9.56 10.81 4.70
C LYS A 67 -9.37 12.21 4.09
N THR A 68 -8.17 12.47 3.56
CA THR A 68 -7.79 13.71 2.85
C THR A 68 -8.29 13.78 1.41
N GLY A 69 -8.87 12.70 0.86
CA GLY A 69 -9.33 12.61 -0.53
C GLY A 69 -8.30 12.04 -1.52
N GLU A 70 -7.09 11.73 -1.05
CA GLU A 70 -5.99 11.26 -1.89
C GLU A 70 -6.05 9.74 -2.14
N PRO A 71 -5.66 9.26 -3.34
CA PRO A 71 -5.49 7.83 -3.60
C PRO A 71 -4.46 7.20 -2.67
N TYR A 72 -4.79 6.06 -2.06
CA TYR A 72 -3.91 5.43 -1.07
C TYR A 72 -2.52 5.08 -1.62
N ILE A 73 -2.42 4.74 -2.91
CA ILE A 73 -1.18 4.36 -3.60
C ILE A 73 -0.03 5.40 -3.48
N ILE A 74 -0.35 6.66 -3.19
CA ILE A 74 0.67 7.71 -2.95
C ILE A 74 1.58 7.33 -1.78
N HIS A 75 1.05 6.68 -0.75
CA HIS A 75 1.84 6.28 0.41
C HIS A 75 2.88 5.19 0.09
N PRO A 76 2.52 4.03 -0.51
CA PRO A 76 3.51 3.05 -0.95
C PRO A 76 4.57 3.62 -1.90
N ILE A 77 4.22 4.57 -2.78
CA ILE A 77 5.20 5.24 -3.66
C ILE A 77 6.20 6.06 -2.84
N ALA A 78 5.72 6.85 -1.87
CA ALA A 78 6.61 7.66 -1.03
C ALA A 78 7.58 6.79 -0.21
N VAL A 79 7.10 5.68 0.36
CA VAL A 79 7.95 4.72 1.10
C VAL A 79 8.98 4.07 0.17
N ALA A 80 8.57 3.64 -1.03
CA ALA A 80 9.47 3.09 -2.03
C ALA A 80 10.53 4.11 -2.49
N ARG A 81 10.19 5.41 -2.53
CA ARG A 81 11.12 6.49 -2.84
C ARG A 81 12.19 6.63 -1.78
N ILE A 82 11.83 6.68 -0.49
CA ILE A 82 12.79 6.72 0.61
C ILE A 82 13.75 5.52 0.54
N ILE A 83 13.20 4.32 0.33
CA ILE A 83 13.99 3.08 0.25
C ILE A 83 14.94 3.06 -0.95
N GLY A 84 14.46 3.50 -2.12
CA GLY A 84 15.22 3.45 -3.37
C GLY A 84 16.22 4.60 -3.54
N GLU A 85 15.84 5.81 -3.13
CA GLU A 85 16.60 7.05 -3.33
C GLU A 85 17.48 7.39 -2.12
N GLU A 86 16.89 7.44 -0.91
CA GLU A 86 17.60 7.89 0.29
C GLU A 86 18.44 6.76 0.89
N LEU A 87 17.86 5.57 1.03
CA LEU A 87 18.55 4.40 1.62
C LEU A 87 19.30 3.55 0.59
N GLN A 88 19.05 3.80 -0.70
CA GLN A 88 19.72 3.11 -1.80
C GLN A 88 19.68 1.57 -1.69
N LEU A 89 18.55 1.01 -1.24
CA LEU A 89 18.36 -0.44 -1.05
C LEU A 89 17.99 -1.17 -2.35
N GLY A 90 18.23 -2.49 -2.37
CA GLY A 90 18.04 -3.35 -3.53
C GLY A 90 16.59 -3.53 -3.99
N VAL A 91 16.40 -4.35 -5.03
CA VAL A 91 15.10 -4.63 -5.65
C VAL A 91 14.06 -5.18 -4.66
N ASN A 92 14.45 -6.09 -3.76
CA ASN A 92 13.54 -6.77 -2.84
C ASN A 92 12.91 -5.81 -1.80
N PRO A 93 13.69 -4.95 -1.10
CA PRO A 93 13.14 -3.90 -0.24
C PRO A 93 12.19 -2.93 -0.95
N ILE A 94 12.52 -2.50 -2.18
CA ILE A 94 11.65 -1.60 -2.96
C ILE A 94 10.32 -2.28 -3.29
N MET A 95 10.34 -3.55 -3.71
CA MET A 95 9.12 -4.32 -3.94
C MET A 95 8.32 -4.50 -2.65
N ALA A 96 8.97 -4.81 -1.53
CA ALA A 96 8.31 -4.93 -0.24
C ALA A 96 7.63 -3.62 0.19
N ALA A 97 8.25 -2.47 -0.08
CA ALA A 97 7.67 -1.15 0.16
C ALA A 97 6.35 -0.95 -0.58
N PHE A 98 6.24 -1.40 -1.83
CA PHE A 98 5.00 -1.33 -2.58
C PHE A 98 3.92 -2.29 -2.05
N LEU A 99 4.32 -3.41 -1.45
CA LEU A 99 3.44 -4.55 -1.16
C LEU A 99 3.05 -4.69 0.31
N HIS A 100 3.71 -3.99 1.24
CA HIS A 100 3.49 -4.18 2.68
C HIS A 100 2.03 -3.94 3.08
N ASP A 101 1.44 -2.83 2.64
CA ASP A 101 0.04 -2.50 2.88
C ASP A 101 -0.93 -3.32 2.04
N VAL A 102 -0.46 -3.93 0.94
CA VAL A 102 -1.33 -4.79 0.11
C VAL A 102 -1.76 -6.00 0.94
N VAL A 103 -0.85 -6.58 1.72
CA VAL A 103 -1.18 -7.69 2.61
C VAL A 103 -1.94 -7.22 3.86
N GLU A 104 -1.71 -5.99 4.32
CA GLU A 104 -2.35 -5.44 5.54
C GLU A 104 -3.82 -5.02 5.32
N ASP A 105 -4.10 -4.36 4.20
CA ASP A 105 -5.36 -3.66 3.95
C ASP A 105 -6.25 -4.32 2.89
N THR A 106 -5.78 -5.38 2.22
CA THR A 106 -6.52 -6.01 1.12
C THR A 106 -6.54 -7.54 1.25
N PRO A 107 -7.39 -8.26 0.48
CA PRO A 107 -7.50 -9.72 0.59
C PRO A 107 -6.27 -10.54 0.15
N TYR A 108 -5.19 -9.88 -0.31
CA TYR A 108 -3.97 -10.57 -0.71
C TYR A 108 -3.22 -11.12 0.51
N THR A 109 -2.67 -12.32 0.39
CA THR A 109 -1.91 -12.98 1.45
C THR A 109 -0.41 -12.92 1.18
N VAL A 110 0.41 -13.15 2.22
CA VAL A 110 1.87 -13.34 2.07
C VAL A 110 2.18 -14.47 1.09
N GLU A 111 1.34 -15.51 1.04
CA GLU A 111 1.51 -16.63 0.12
C GLU A 111 1.28 -16.22 -1.34
N ASP A 112 0.34 -15.30 -1.60
CA ASP A 112 0.14 -14.71 -2.92
C ASP A 112 1.36 -13.90 -3.36
N ILE A 113 1.97 -13.16 -2.42
CA ILE A 113 3.20 -12.42 -2.67
C ILE A 113 4.35 -13.38 -2.99
N ARG A 114 4.51 -14.45 -2.21
CA ARG A 114 5.53 -15.48 -2.45
C ARG A 114 5.42 -16.06 -3.85
N LYS A 115 4.22 -16.49 -4.26
CA LYS A 115 3.99 -17.09 -5.58
C LYS A 115 4.29 -16.14 -6.74
N ARG A 116 4.14 -14.83 -6.54
CA ARG A 116 4.32 -13.81 -7.59
C ARG A 116 5.72 -13.21 -7.65
N PHE A 117 6.38 -13.04 -6.51
CA PHE A 117 7.61 -12.25 -6.39
C PHE A 117 8.77 -13.00 -5.73
N GLY A 118 8.54 -14.19 -5.18
CA GLY A 118 9.54 -15.05 -4.55
C GLY A 118 9.58 -14.94 -3.03
N ASP A 119 10.35 -15.83 -2.42
CA ASP A 119 10.44 -15.99 -0.96
C ASP A 119 11.02 -14.77 -0.25
N ASP A 120 12.08 -14.16 -0.81
CA ASP A 120 12.73 -13.01 -0.17
C ASP A 120 11.78 -11.82 -0.02
N VAL A 121 10.99 -11.53 -1.06
CA VAL A 121 10.02 -10.42 -1.04
C VAL A 121 8.90 -10.74 -0.05
N ALA A 122 8.40 -11.97 -0.06
CA ALA A 122 7.37 -12.40 0.89
C ALA A 122 7.85 -12.34 2.34
N PHE A 123 9.11 -12.72 2.60
CA PHE A 123 9.74 -12.60 3.90
C PHE A 123 9.79 -11.14 4.35
N LEU A 124 10.29 -10.24 3.50
CA LEU A 124 10.37 -8.81 3.82
C LEU A 124 8.98 -8.22 4.09
N VAL A 125 8.02 -8.48 3.21
CA VAL A 125 6.62 -8.03 3.39
C VAL A 125 6.08 -8.49 4.72
N ARG A 126 6.21 -9.79 5.05
CA ARG A 126 5.76 -10.34 6.33
C ARG A 126 6.40 -9.64 7.53
N VAL A 127 7.68 -9.28 7.45
CA VAL A 127 8.40 -8.60 8.54
C VAL A 127 7.91 -7.16 8.74
N VAL A 128 7.54 -6.47 7.66
CA VAL A 128 7.12 -5.05 7.74
C VAL A 128 5.61 -4.85 7.81
N THR A 129 4.80 -5.87 7.55
CA THR A 129 3.34 -5.83 7.77
C THR A 129 3.05 -5.71 9.26
N LYS A 130 2.23 -4.73 9.64
CA LYS A 130 1.77 -4.63 11.02
C LYS A 130 0.64 -5.63 11.19
N GLU A 131 0.90 -6.74 11.87
CA GLU A 131 -0.22 -7.54 12.37
C GLU A 131 -1.10 -6.64 13.24
N LYS A 132 -2.38 -6.52 12.89
CA LYS A 132 -3.36 -5.78 13.69
C LYS A 132 -3.39 -6.42 15.08
N LYS A 133 -2.67 -5.82 16.03
CA LYS A 133 -2.55 -6.25 17.43
C LYS A 133 -3.86 -6.08 18.22
N GLU A 134 -5.01 -6.40 17.65
CA GLU A 134 -6.29 -6.32 18.37
C GLU A 134 -6.36 -7.34 19.52
N HIS A 135 -5.54 -8.40 19.50
CA HIS A 135 -5.51 -9.41 20.58
C HIS A 135 -4.35 -9.28 21.58
N TYR A 136 -3.40 -8.35 21.41
CA TYR A 136 -2.23 -8.27 22.30
C TYR A 136 -2.51 -7.53 23.63
N GLU A 137 -3.40 -6.54 23.63
CA GLU A 137 -3.77 -5.80 24.84
C GLU A 137 -4.87 -6.50 25.64
N MET A 138 -5.87 -7.06 24.95
CA MET A 138 -7.00 -7.74 25.60
C MET A 138 -6.58 -9.03 26.32
N SER A 139 -5.62 -9.78 25.78
CA SER A 139 -5.11 -11.01 26.43
C SER A 139 -4.38 -10.71 27.74
N LYS A 140 -3.50 -9.70 27.77
CA LYS A 140 -2.86 -9.26 29.03
C LYS A 140 -3.86 -8.74 30.06
N GLN A 141 -4.89 -8.01 29.64
CA GLN A 141 -5.94 -7.54 30.55
C GLN A 141 -6.77 -8.71 31.10
N LEU A 142 -7.10 -9.71 30.27
CA LEU A 142 -7.79 -10.93 30.68
C LEU A 142 -6.96 -11.77 31.66
N ASP A 143 -5.66 -11.91 31.41
CA ASP A 143 -4.78 -12.71 32.27
C ASP A 143 -4.51 -12.01 33.61
N ASN A 144 -4.37 -10.68 33.62
CA ASN A 144 -4.33 -9.89 34.86
C ASN A 144 -5.65 -9.99 35.64
N PHE A 145 -6.79 -9.99 34.94
CA PHE A 145 -8.10 -10.12 35.57
C PHE A 145 -8.32 -11.53 36.14
N LYS A 146 -7.88 -12.59 35.44
CA LYS A 146 -7.86 -13.96 35.97
C LYS A 146 -6.99 -14.08 37.21
N GLN A 147 -5.78 -13.52 37.20
CA GLN A 147 -4.91 -13.52 38.39
C GLN A 147 -5.54 -12.82 39.60
N MET A 148 -6.27 -11.73 39.38
CA MET A 148 -7.02 -11.06 40.46
C MET A 148 -8.14 -11.96 41.01
N LEU A 149 -8.89 -12.66 40.17
CA LEU A 149 -9.97 -13.56 40.61
C LEU A 149 -9.44 -14.79 41.35
N ASP A 150 -8.35 -15.36 40.87
CA ASP A 150 -7.69 -16.52 41.49
C ASP A 150 -7.07 -16.17 42.86
N SER A 151 -6.76 -14.89 43.13
CA SER A 151 -6.26 -14.43 44.43
C SER A 151 -7.33 -14.21 45.50
N VAL A 152 -8.62 -14.31 45.14
CA VAL A 152 -9.77 -14.01 46.03
C VAL A 152 -10.54 -15.29 46.43
N GLN A 153 -10.12 -16.47 45.95
CA GLN A 153 -10.68 -17.77 46.34
C GLN A 153 -9.84 -18.51 47.38
#